data_AF-A0A3D4NF75-F1
#
_entry.id   AF-A0A3D4NF75-F1
#
_cell.length_a   1.000
_cell.length_b   1.000
_cell.length_c   1.000
_cell.angle_alpha   90.00
_cell.angle_beta   90.00
_cell.angle_gamma   90.00
#
_symmetry.space_group_name_H-M   'P 1'
#
loop_
_entity.id
_entity.type
_entity.pdbx_description
1 polymer ?
#
loop_
_entity_poly.entity_id
_entity_poly.type
_entity_poly.pdbx_seq_one_letter_code
_entity_poly.pdbx_strand_id
1 'polypeptide(L)'
;MNNKRFIALVLCCLLILSACAPATPPPLTQATMDALYTSVAQTLAVSMPSVTPQPSMTPTPSATLTPMITNTLGATPTLKITVPTCDNSLFVSDVTIPDNTVMTPGQAFTKTWSIKNAGTCNWTTSYKAVFLSGTAMGGVSTAIPVVASGHADNISVAMVAPLTKGTYTGYWILQNGAGQTFGASFYVSIVVSTSLTATTTGTITPTPDLLATAVAGALSGTATANAAATALQAAIDATGTATALGTP
;
A
#
# COMPACT_ATOMS: atom_id res chain seq x y z
N MET A 1 -65.88 15.03 23.31
CA MET A 1 -65.44 13.61 23.28
C MET A 1 -64.06 13.38 22.64
N ASN A 2 -63.27 14.42 22.29
CA ASN A 2 -62.06 14.24 21.48
C ASN A 2 -60.76 14.13 22.30
N ASN A 3 -60.75 14.57 23.55
CA ASN A 3 -59.52 14.66 24.35
C ASN A 3 -59.12 13.30 24.95
N LYS A 4 -60.09 12.45 25.32
CA LYS A 4 -59.83 11.08 25.80
C LYS A 4 -59.29 10.15 24.70
N ARG A 5 -59.69 10.36 23.44
CA ARG A 5 -59.17 9.60 22.30
C ARG A 5 -57.75 10.02 21.94
N PHE A 6 -57.45 11.31 22.06
CA PHE A 6 -56.10 11.83 21.84
C PHE A 6 -55.11 11.35 22.90
N ILE A 7 -55.50 11.36 24.18
CA ILE A 7 -54.69 10.85 25.29
C ILE A 7 -54.45 9.33 25.13
N ALA A 8 -55.46 8.56 24.73
CA ALA A 8 -55.31 7.13 24.48
C ALA A 8 -54.35 6.84 23.30
N LEU A 9 -54.33 7.69 22.27
CA LEU A 9 -53.47 7.53 21.11
C LEU A 9 -52.01 7.90 21.42
N VAL A 10 -51.78 8.93 22.25
CA VAL A 10 -50.44 9.30 22.74
C VAL A 10 -49.89 8.24 23.70
N LEU A 11 -50.72 7.67 24.58
CA LEU A 11 -50.29 6.60 25.49
C LEU A 11 -49.96 5.30 24.75
N CYS A 12 -50.71 5.00 23.68
CA CYS A 12 -50.44 3.84 22.80
C CYS A 12 -49.15 4.03 22.00
N CYS A 13 -48.88 5.25 21.51
CA CYS A 13 -47.66 5.58 20.77
C CYS A 13 -46.39 5.50 21.65
N LEU A 14 -46.49 5.83 22.94
CA LEU A 14 -45.38 5.71 23.89
C LEU A 14 -45.05 4.25 24.28
N LEU A 15 -46.02 3.33 24.17
CA LEU A 15 -45.80 1.90 24.46
C LEU A 15 -45.06 1.14 23.35
N ILE A 16 -45.18 1.59 22.08
CA ILE A 16 -44.55 0.95 20.92
C ILE A 16 -43.09 1.37 20.66
N LEU A 17 -42.58 2.43 21.31
CA LEU A 17 -41.17 2.85 21.15
C LEU A 17 -40.16 2.10 22.05
N SER A 18 -40.59 1.22 22.96
CA SER A 18 -39.69 0.51 23.89
C SER A 18 -39.22 -0.88 23.43
N ALA A 19 -39.68 -1.37 22.26
CA ALA A 19 -39.48 -2.76 21.86
C ALA A 19 -38.25 -3.04 20.97
N CYS A 20 -37.34 -2.07 20.78
CA CYS A 20 -36.13 -2.29 19.99
C CYS A 20 -34.88 -2.09 20.84
N ALA A 21 -34.55 -3.11 21.65
CA ALA A 21 -33.19 -3.29 22.15
C ALA A 21 -32.42 -4.11 21.09
N PRO A 22 -31.26 -3.65 20.59
CA PRO A 22 -30.42 -4.49 19.75
C PRO A 22 -29.95 -5.70 20.56
N ALA A 23 -30.19 -6.90 20.04
CA ALA A 23 -29.69 -8.14 20.62
C ALA A 23 -28.16 -8.14 20.52
N THR A 24 -27.47 -7.92 21.64
CA THR A 24 -26.02 -8.04 21.73
C THR A 24 -25.66 -9.53 21.59
N PRO A 25 -24.88 -9.95 20.58
CA PRO A 25 -24.37 -11.31 20.54
C PRO A 25 -23.44 -11.55 21.74
N PRO A 26 -23.46 -12.75 22.34
CA PRO A 26 -22.58 -13.07 23.46
C PRO A 26 -21.10 -12.94 23.05
N PRO A 27 -20.22 -12.52 23.97
CA PRO A 27 -18.79 -12.43 23.69
C PRO A 27 -18.25 -13.84 23.37
N LEU A 28 -17.64 -13.98 22.19
CA LEU A 28 -16.95 -15.19 21.79
C LEU A 28 -15.78 -15.42 22.75
N THR A 29 -15.84 -16.49 23.53
CA THR A 29 -14.80 -16.86 24.48
C THR A 29 -13.57 -17.38 23.73
N GLN A 30 -12.38 -17.09 24.26
CA GLN A 30 -11.08 -17.53 23.72
C GLN A 30 -11.05 -19.03 23.38
N ALA A 31 -11.75 -19.85 24.18
CA ALA A 31 -11.85 -21.31 23.96
C ALA A 31 -12.54 -21.70 22.65
N THR A 32 -13.40 -20.85 22.09
CA THR A 32 -14.11 -21.12 20.83
C THR A 32 -13.18 -20.90 19.62
N MET A 33 -12.18 -20.02 19.75
CA MET A 33 -11.20 -19.76 18.69
C MET A 33 -10.18 -20.90 18.56
N ASP A 34 -9.71 -21.46 19.69
CA ASP A 34 -8.69 -22.53 19.69
C ASP A 34 -9.19 -23.86 19.09
N ALA A 35 -10.50 -24.14 19.18
CA ALA A 35 -11.12 -25.30 18.56
C ALA A 35 -11.16 -25.23 17.02
N LEU A 36 -11.22 -24.03 16.45
CA LEU A 36 -11.26 -23.82 15.00
C LEU A 36 -9.89 -24.03 14.36
N TYR A 37 -8.81 -23.62 15.04
CA TYR A 37 -7.43 -23.78 14.57
C TYR A 37 -6.90 -25.22 14.60
N THR A 38 -7.42 -26.08 15.48
CA THR A 38 -6.90 -27.46 15.63
C THR A 38 -7.40 -28.42 14.53
N SER A 39 -8.44 -28.06 13.78
CA SER A 39 -9.03 -28.91 12.74
C SER A 39 -8.27 -28.96 11.40
N VAL A 40 -7.28 -28.07 11.19
CA VAL A 40 -6.57 -27.96 9.89
C VAL A 40 -5.30 -28.82 9.83
N ALA A 41 -4.80 -29.31 10.97
CA ALA A 41 -3.51 -30.01 11.02
C ALA A 41 -3.54 -31.48 10.55
N GLN A 42 -4.72 -32.08 10.31
CA GLN A 42 -4.84 -33.53 10.08
C GLN A 42 -5.25 -33.97 8.66
N THR A 43 -5.32 -33.08 7.66
CA THR A 43 -5.82 -33.48 6.31
C THR A 43 -4.76 -33.45 5.19
N LEU A 44 -3.48 -33.23 5.48
CA LEU A 44 -2.42 -33.07 4.45
C LEU A 44 -1.71 -34.37 4.00
N ALA A 45 -2.36 -35.53 4.09
CA ALA A 45 -1.71 -36.80 3.70
C ALA A 45 -2.61 -37.79 2.93
N VAL A 46 -3.42 -37.36 1.96
CA VAL A 46 -3.97 -38.28 0.95
C VAL A 46 -4.15 -37.56 -0.39
N SER A 47 -3.27 -37.84 -1.36
CA SER A 47 -3.58 -38.04 -2.80
C SER A 47 -2.31 -37.83 -3.64
N MET A 48 -1.49 -38.86 -3.76
CA MET A 48 -0.56 -39.00 -4.89
C MET A 48 -1.29 -39.80 -5.98
N PRO A 49 -1.48 -39.28 -7.21
CA PRO A 49 -1.94 -40.10 -8.31
C PRO A 49 -0.81 -41.06 -8.73
N SER A 50 -1.10 -42.36 -8.63
CA SER A 50 -0.28 -43.44 -9.19
C SER A 50 -0.31 -43.34 -10.71
N VAL A 51 0.84 -43.04 -11.33
CA VAL A 51 0.98 -42.99 -12.78
C VAL A 51 0.98 -44.42 -13.30
N THR A 52 -0.13 -44.83 -13.91
CA THR A 52 -0.24 -46.12 -14.61
C THR A 52 0.49 -46.01 -15.94
N PRO A 53 1.50 -46.87 -16.25
CA PRO A 53 2.17 -46.82 -17.54
C PRO A 53 1.21 -47.28 -18.65
N GLN A 54 0.76 -46.33 -19.48
CA GLN A 54 -0.01 -46.62 -20.69
C GLN A 54 0.95 -47.14 -21.78
N PRO A 55 0.60 -48.22 -22.52
CA PRO A 55 1.42 -48.69 -23.63
C PRO A 55 1.45 -47.64 -24.75
N SER A 56 2.66 -47.17 -25.05
CA SER A 56 2.97 -46.24 -26.14
C SER A 56 2.91 -46.99 -27.47
N MET A 57 2.14 -46.47 -28.42
CA MET A 57 2.15 -46.94 -29.81
C MET A 57 3.50 -46.64 -30.46
N THR A 58 4.01 -47.64 -31.17
CA THR A 58 5.23 -47.67 -31.96
C THR A 58 5.30 -46.53 -33.00
N PRO A 59 6.28 -45.63 -32.94
CA PRO A 59 6.59 -44.76 -34.07
C PRO A 59 7.37 -45.55 -35.14
N THR A 60 6.86 -45.51 -36.37
CA THR A 60 7.48 -46.00 -37.59
C THR A 60 8.84 -45.32 -37.83
N PRO A 61 9.91 -46.04 -38.21
CA PRO A 61 11.19 -45.43 -38.52
C PRO A 61 11.08 -44.68 -39.85
N SER A 62 11.30 -43.37 -39.84
CA SER A 62 11.43 -42.57 -41.06
C SER A 62 12.70 -41.71 -41.00
N ALA A 63 13.57 -41.99 -41.96
CA ALA A 63 14.78 -41.29 -42.41
C ALA A 63 15.73 -40.72 -41.35
N THR A 64 16.86 -41.43 -41.20
CA THR A 64 18.14 -40.90 -40.71
C THR A 64 18.56 -39.69 -41.55
N LEU A 65 18.36 -38.48 -41.04
CA LEU A 65 19.06 -37.29 -41.52
C LEU A 65 20.39 -37.18 -40.78
N THR A 66 21.46 -37.23 -41.56
CA THR A 66 22.86 -37.02 -41.20
C THR A 66 23.03 -35.78 -40.32
N PRO A 67 23.72 -35.86 -39.16
CA PRO A 67 24.02 -34.67 -38.37
C PRO A 67 25.06 -33.82 -39.09
N MET A 68 24.63 -32.71 -39.68
CA MET A 68 25.52 -31.63 -40.07
C MET A 68 25.86 -30.85 -38.81
N ILE A 69 27.11 -30.92 -38.34
CA ILE A 69 27.64 -30.06 -37.29
C ILE A 69 27.58 -28.62 -37.81
N THR A 70 26.47 -27.96 -37.55
CA THR A 70 26.33 -26.52 -37.79
C THR A 70 26.71 -25.86 -36.48
N ASN A 71 27.97 -25.42 -36.40
CA ASN A 71 28.40 -24.47 -35.38
C ASN A 71 27.56 -23.19 -35.56
N THR A 72 26.40 -23.18 -34.92
CA THR A 72 25.51 -22.04 -34.89
C THR A 72 26.09 -21.14 -33.81
N LEU A 73 26.98 -20.21 -34.23
CA LEU A 73 27.40 -19.08 -33.43
C LEU A 73 26.14 -18.42 -32.88
N GLY A 74 25.87 -18.66 -31.59
CA GLY A 74 24.76 -18.04 -30.88
C GLY A 74 24.82 -16.54 -31.10
N ALA A 75 23.67 -15.96 -31.48
CA ALA A 75 23.52 -14.52 -31.66
C ALA A 75 24.12 -13.81 -30.45
N THR A 76 25.22 -13.11 -30.67
CA THR A 76 25.80 -12.20 -29.69
C THR A 76 24.69 -11.22 -29.30
N PRO A 77 24.42 -10.98 -28.00
CA PRO A 77 23.44 -9.96 -27.60
C PRO A 77 23.91 -8.64 -28.20
N THR A 78 23.22 -8.20 -29.26
CA THR A 78 23.48 -6.93 -29.91
C THR A 78 23.04 -5.87 -28.91
N LEU A 79 24.01 -5.23 -28.26
CA LEU A 79 23.77 -4.05 -27.45
C LEU A 79 23.08 -3.02 -28.36
N LYS A 80 21.77 -2.82 -28.18
CA LYS A 80 21.07 -1.71 -28.81
C LYS A 80 21.60 -0.44 -28.17
N ILE A 81 22.56 0.19 -28.85
CA ILE A 81 22.99 1.55 -28.53
C ILE A 81 21.83 2.47 -28.90
N THR A 82 20.93 2.68 -27.95
CA THR A 82 19.88 3.69 -28.07
C THR A 82 20.56 5.05 -27.94
N VAL A 83 20.62 5.80 -29.05
CA VAL A 83 21.04 7.21 -29.02
C VAL A 83 20.08 7.94 -28.08
N PRO A 84 20.57 8.60 -27.02
CA PRO A 84 19.70 9.25 -26.05
C PRO A 84 18.95 10.40 -26.71
N THR A 85 17.63 10.39 -26.59
CA THR A 85 16.75 11.47 -27.05
C THR A 85 16.90 12.69 -26.13
N CYS A 86 16.51 13.87 -26.63
CA CYS A 86 16.50 15.12 -25.83
C CYS A 86 15.69 14.94 -24.54
N ASP A 87 14.41 14.56 -24.68
CA ASP A 87 13.55 14.21 -23.56
C ASP A 87 13.51 12.69 -23.40
N ASN A 88 13.89 12.18 -22.23
CA ASN A 88 13.73 10.79 -21.85
C ASN A 88 13.71 10.64 -20.32
N SER A 89 12.93 9.70 -19.80
CA SER A 89 12.79 9.46 -18.37
C SER A 89 13.01 7.99 -18.01
N LEU A 90 13.52 7.77 -16.81
CA LEU A 90 13.66 6.44 -16.22
C LEU A 90 13.04 6.46 -14.82
N PHE A 91 12.10 5.55 -14.58
CA PHE A 91 11.57 5.32 -13.23
C PHE A 91 12.67 4.74 -12.33
N VAL A 92 12.83 5.31 -11.14
CA VAL A 92 13.81 4.85 -10.15
C VAL A 92 13.11 4.03 -9.07
N SER A 93 12.12 4.61 -8.38
CA SER A 93 11.38 3.94 -7.32
C SER A 93 10.10 4.66 -6.94
N ASP A 94 9.20 3.95 -6.27
CA ASP A 94 8.17 4.56 -5.45
C ASP A 94 8.82 5.15 -4.19
N VAL A 95 8.60 6.45 -3.95
CA VAL A 95 9.09 7.13 -2.74
C VAL A 95 8.03 7.06 -1.66
N THR A 96 6.76 7.25 -2.04
CA THR A 96 5.62 7.04 -1.15
C THR A 96 4.64 6.06 -1.77
N ILE A 97 3.83 5.42 -0.92
CA ILE A 97 2.76 4.50 -1.31
C ILE A 97 3.29 3.40 -2.24
N PRO A 98 4.01 2.39 -1.73
CA PRO A 98 4.40 1.23 -2.52
C PRO A 98 3.19 0.56 -3.16
N ASP A 99 3.44 -0.23 -4.20
CA ASP A 99 2.35 -0.92 -4.89
C ASP A 99 1.53 -1.81 -3.96
N ASN A 100 0.22 -1.80 -4.21
CA ASN A 100 -0.80 -2.53 -3.45
C ASN A 100 -0.93 -2.07 -2.00
N THR A 101 -0.50 -0.83 -1.69
CA THR A 101 -0.79 -0.21 -0.39
C THR A 101 -2.31 -0.23 -0.14
N VAL A 102 -2.70 -0.73 1.04
CA VAL A 102 -4.10 -0.76 1.45
C VAL A 102 -4.53 0.61 1.95
N MET A 103 -5.66 1.10 1.45
CA MET A 103 -6.22 2.40 1.81
C MET A 103 -7.69 2.28 2.22
N THR A 104 -8.14 3.20 3.06
CA THR A 104 -9.56 3.32 3.38
C THR A 104 -10.31 4.07 2.27
N PRO A 105 -11.61 3.81 2.08
CA PRO A 105 -12.43 4.55 1.12
C PRO A 105 -12.35 6.06 1.33
N GLY A 106 -12.06 6.82 0.27
CA GLY A 106 -11.98 8.28 0.33
C GLY A 106 -10.73 8.83 1.01
N GLN A 107 -9.76 7.99 1.36
CA GLN A 107 -8.49 8.43 1.96
C GLN A 107 -7.72 9.34 0.99
N ALA A 108 -7.41 10.57 1.43
CA ALA A 108 -6.48 11.43 0.72
C ALA A 108 -5.04 10.93 0.92
N PHE A 109 -4.25 10.93 -0.14
CA PHE A 109 -2.84 10.56 -0.10
C PHE A 109 -2.03 11.34 -1.14
N THR A 110 -0.71 11.40 -0.96
CA THR A 110 0.21 11.94 -1.97
C THR A 110 1.11 10.83 -2.46
N LYS A 111 1.02 10.50 -3.74
CA LYS A 111 1.93 9.56 -4.39
C LYS A 111 3.15 10.32 -4.87
N THR A 112 4.34 9.81 -4.55
CA THR A 112 5.61 10.38 -4.96
C THR A 112 6.45 9.30 -5.63
N TRP A 113 6.94 9.60 -6.82
CA TRP A 113 7.87 8.75 -7.56
C TRP A 113 9.22 9.45 -7.67
N SER A 114 10.30 8.69 -7.57
CA SER A 114 11.64 9.17 -7.96
C SER A 114 11.84 8.85 -9.43
N ILE A 115 12.09 9.88 -10.23
CA ILE A 115 12.22 9.76 -11.68
C ILE A 115 13.52 10.43 -12.11
N LYS A 116 14.32 9.72 -12.89
CA LYS A 116 15.59 10.17 -13.45
C LYS A 116 15.40 10.76 -14.85
N ASN A 117 16.00 11.92 -15.09
CA ASN A 117 16.20 12.45 -16.43
C ASN A 117 17.30 11.65 -17.15
N ALA A 118 16.87 10.80 -18.07
CA ALA A 118 17.73 9.96 -18.90
C ALA A 118 17.96 10.55 -20.30
N GLY A 119 17.44 11.75 -20.56
CA GLY A 119 17.62 12.47 -21.81
C GLY A 119 18.84 13.39 -21.80
N THR A 120 19.13 14.01 -22.94
CA THR A 120 20.23 14.98 -23.07
C THR A 120 19.83 16.42 -22.72
N CYS A 121 18.53 16.72 -22.67
CA CYS A 121 18.00 18.04 -22.35
C CYS A 121 17.62 18.16 -20.87
N ASN A 122 17.83 19.34 -20.29
CA ASN A 122 17.36 19.62 -18.94
C ASN A 122 15.84 19.80 -18.95
N TRP A 123 15.15 19.18 -18.00
CA TRP A 123 13.75 19.45 -17.76
C TRP A 123 13.60 20.79 -17.05
N THR A 124 12.61 21.56 -17.47
CA THR A 124 12.30 22.88 -16.92
C THR A 124 10.92 22.88 -16.28
N THR A 125 10.53 24.00 -15.68
CA THR A 125 9.21 24.17 -15.06
C THR A 125 8.03 24.09 -16.04
N SER A 126 8.27 24.09 -17.35
CA SER A 126 7.20 23.88 -18.35
C SER A 126 6.77 22.41 -18.49
N TYR A 127 7.58 21.49 -17.95
CA TYR A 127 7.34 20.05 -17.98
C TYR A 127 6.34 19.64 -16.90
N LYS A 128 5.63 18.55 -17.14
CA LYS A 128 4.52 18.09 -16.29
C LYS A 128 4.41 16.58 -16.27
N ALA A 129 3.98 16.02 -15.15
CA ALA A 129 3.42 14.69 -15.08
C ALA A 129 1.93 14.78 -15.44
N VAL A 130 1.49 13.97 -16.39
CA VAL A 130 0.11 13.96 -16.89
C VAL A 130 -0.47 12.58 -16.77
N PHE A 131 -1.76 12.51 -16.45
CA PHE A 131 -2.50 11.26 -16.39
C PHE A 131 -2.59 10.65 -17.80
N LEU A 132 -2.25 9.37 -17.91
CA LEU A 132 -2.25 8.63 -19.16
C LEU A 132 -3.50 7.74 -19.28
N SER A 133 -3.75 6.88 -18.29
CA SER A 133 -4.83 5.89 -18.34
C SER A 133 -5.12 5.23 -16.98
N GLY A 134 -6.20 4.44 -16.89
CA GLY A 134 -6.61 3.74 -15.67
C GLY A 134 -7.53 4.59 -14.79
N THR A 135 -7.28 4.60 -13.48
CA THR A 135 -8.03 5.41 -12.50
C THR A 135 -7.19 6.59 -12.03
N ALA A 136 -7.62 7.82 -12.35
CA ALA A 136 -6.87 9.02 -11.98
C ALA A 136 -6.84 9.29 -10.46
N MET A 137 -7.80 8.75 -9.71
CA MET A 137 -7.92 8.94 -8.25
C MET A 137 -7.92 10.42 -7.85
N GLY A 138 -8.58 11.27 -8.64
CA GLY A 138 -8.59 12.72 -8.42
C GLY A 138 -7.27 13.44 -8.73
N GLY A 139 -6.25 12.71 -9.20
CA GLY A 139 -4.98 13.29 -9.61
C GLY A 139 -5.13 14.21 -10.82
N VAL A 140 -4.42 15.32 -10.78
CA VAL A 140 -4.38 16.34 -11.85
C VAL A 140 -2.97 16.46 -12.42
N SER A 141 -2.87 16.94 -13.65
CA SER A 141 -1.57 17.24 -14.27
C SER A 141 -0.78 18.21 -13.39
N THR A 142 0.46 17.84 -13.07
CA THR A 142 1.27 18.55 -12.06
C THR A 142 2.61 18.94 -12.68
N ALA A 143 3.05 20.18 -12.46
CA ALA A 143 4.37 20.64 -12.90
C ALA A 143 5.47 19.87 -12.14
N ILE A 144 6.55 19.55 -12.82
CA ILE A 144 7.69 18.82 -12.22
C ILE A 144 8.82 19.79 -11.85
N PRO A 145 9.72 19.43 -10.92
CA PRO A 145 10.91 20.22 -10.64
C PRO A 145 11.84 20.32 -11.86
N VAL A 146 12.76 21.28 -11.81
CA VAL A 146 13.84 21.39 -12.80
C VAL A 146 14.84 20.27 -12.56
N VAL A 147 15.06 19.41 -13.55
CA VAL A 147 15.97 18.25 -13.42
C VAL A 147 16.97 18.26 -14.55
N ALA A 148 18.25 18.41 -14.18
CA ALA A 148 19.35 18.34 -15.14
C ALA A 148 19.47 16.94 -15.75
N SER A 149 19.99 16.86 -16.98
CA SER A 149 20.33 15.58 -17.61
C SER A 149 21.17 14.71 -16.66
N GLY A 150 20.82 13.43 -16.57
CA GLY A 150 21.51 12.45 -15.72
C GLY A 150 21.14 12.48 -14.24
N HIS A 151 20.30 13.42 -13.78
CA HIS A 151 19.89 13.55 -12.37
C HIS A 151 18.47 13.00 -12.15
N ALA A 152 18.14 12.68 -10.90
CA ALA A 152 16.82 12.23 -10.49
C ALA A 152 16.21 13.18 -9.46
N ASP A 153 14.89 13.30 -9.50
CA ASP A 153 14.14 14.08 -8.53
C ASP A 153 12.74 13.47 -8.29
N ASN A 154 12.05 13.97 -7.28
CA ASN A 154 10.76 13.48 -6.84
C ASN A 154 9.61 14.23 -7.52
N ILE A 155 8.66 13.47 -8.04
CA ILE A 155 7.43 13.99 -8.62
C ILE A 155 6.28 13.53 -7.75
N SER A 156 5.51 14.47 -7.21
CA SER A 156 4.40 14.22 -6.28
C SER A 156 3.07 14.63 -6.88
N VAL A 157 2.05 13.78 -6.72
CA VAL A 157 0.67 14.06 -7.13
C VAL A 157 -0.27 13.73 -5.98
N ALA A 158 -1.11 14.71 -5.60
CA ALA A 158 -2.17 14.52 -4.62
C ALA A 158 -3.34 13.73 -5.23
N MET A 159 -3.85 12.75 -4.48
CA MET A 159 -4.87 11.81 -4.92
C MET A 159 -5.82 11.45 -3.77
N VAL A 160 -6.96 10.86 -4.14
CA VAL A 160 -7.99 10.38 -3.22
C VAL A 160 -8.38 8.95 -3.63
N ALA A 161 -8.28 8.03 -2.67
CA ALA A 161 -8.67 6.64 -2.87
C ALA A 161 -10.17 6.55 -3.20
N PRO A 162 -10.59 5.75 -4.20
CA PRO A 162 -12.00 5.58 -4.54
C PRO A 162 -12.84 5.12 -3.34
N LEU A 163 -14.15 5.42 -3.36
CA LEU A 163 -15.07 5.05 -2.28
C LEU A 163 -15.45 3.55 -2.30
N THR A 164 -15.29 2.90 -3.44
CA THR A 164 -15.65 1.50 -3.62
C THR A 164 -14.43 0.61 -3.36
N LYS A 165 -14.64 -0.54 -2.71
CA LYS A 165 -13.58 -1.54 -2.53
C LYS A 165 -13.08 -2.04 -3.88
N GLY A 166 -11.78 -2.28 -3.99
CA GLY A 166 -11.15 -2.80 -5.21
C GLY A 166 -9.69 -2.43 -5.34
N THR A 167 -9.05 -2.96 -6.38
CA THR A 167 -7.69 -2.58 -6.77
C THR A 167 -7.77 -1.51 -7.84
N TYR A 168 -7.03 -0.42 -7.65
CA TYR A 168 -7.01 0.72 -8.56
C TYR A 168 -5.61 1.02 -9.00
N THR A 169 -5.42 1.13 -10.32
CA THR A 169 -4.15 1.53 -10.91
C THR A 169 -4.35 2.77 -11.78
N GLY A 170 -3.50 3.78 -11.58
CA GLY A 170 -3.44 4.98 -12.40
C GLY A 170 -2.08 5.11 -13.05
N TYR A 171 -2.04 5.22 -14.38
CA TYR A 171 -0.82 5.37 -15.17
C TYR A 171 -0.60 6.85 -15.52
N TRP A 172 0.67 7.25 -15.45
CA TRP A 172 1.15 8.61 -15.64
C TRP A 172 2.33 8.61 -16.61
N ILE A 173 2.50 9.71 -17.33
CA ILE A 173 3.60 9.92 -18.27
C ILE A 173 4.10 11.36 -18.16
N LEU A 174 5.36 11.61 -18.50
CA LEU A 174 5.88 12.98 -18.56
C LEU A 174 5.52 13.63 -19.89
N GLN A 175 5.29 14.93 -19.85
CA GLN A 175 4.98 15.78 -20.98
C GLN A 175 5.87 17.04 -20.96
N ASN A 176 6.47 17.37 -22.09
CA ASN A 176 7.35 18.55 -22.23
C ASN A 176 6.55 19.86 -22.42
N GLY A 177 7.27 20.98 -22.51
CA GLY A 177 6.66 22.31 -22.69
C GLY A 177 5.85 22.47 -24.00
N ALA A 178 6.13 21.64 -25.01
CA ALA A 178 5.40 21.61 -26.28
C ALA A 178 4.18 20.68 -26.26
N GLY A 179 3.87 20.05 -25.12
CA GLY A 179 2.74 19.14 -24.98
C GLY A 179 3.03 17.71 -25.47
N GLN A 180 4.27 17.38 -25.84
CA GLN A 180 4.65 16.04 -26.29
C GLN A 180 4.97 15.15 -25.09
N THR A 181 4.37 13.96 -25.04
CA THR A 181 4.65 12.96 -24.01
C THR A 181 5.92 12.18 -24.33
N PHE A 182 6.70 11.82 -23.31
CA PHE A 182 7.97 11.11 -23.49
C PHE A 182 8.30 10.16 -22.33
N GLY A 183 9.25 9.26 -22.58
CA GLY A 183 9.72 8.27 -21.63
C GLY A 183 8.72 7.14 -21.38
N ALA A 184 9.06 6.25 -20.44
CA ALA A 184 8.17 5.19 -20.02
C ALA A 184 7.07 5.72 -19.08
N SER A 185 5.88 5.14 -19.16
CA SER A 185 4.83 5.40 -18.17
C SER A 185 5.21 4.84 -16.80
N PHE A 186 4.81 5.54 -15.74
CA PHE A 186 4.93 5.12 -14.35
C PHE A 186 3.53 5.09 -13.72
N TYR A 187 3.34 4.45 -12.57
CA TYR A 187 2.00 4.19 -12.06
C TYR A 187 1.90 4.22 -10.55
N VAL A 188 0.65 4.31 -10.08
CA VAL A 188 0.26 4.08 -8.70
C VAL A 188 -0.71 2.92 -8.67
N SER A 189 -0.51 1.96 -7.77
CA SER A 189 -1.44 0.86 -7.51
C SER A 189 -1.82 0.81 -6.03
N ILE A 190 -3.11 0.88 -5.72
CA ILE A 190 -3.63 0.80 -4.35
C ILE A 190 -4.74 -0.24 -4.25
N VAL A 191 -4.98 -0.73 -3.04
CA VAL A 191 -6.12 -1.60 -2.71
C VAL A 191 -7.03 -0.87 -1.74
N VAL A 192 -8.24 -0.56 -2.14
CA VAL A 192 -9.25 0.01 -1.23
C VAL A 192 -9.96 -1.14 -0.51
N SER A 193 -9.83 -1.16 0.82
CA SER A 193 -10.49 -2.14 1.69
C SER A 193 -11.23 -1.43 2.83
N THR A 194 -12.36 -2.01 3.25
CA THR A 194 -13.12 -1.57 4.43
C THR A 194 -12.61 -2.24 5.71
N SER A 195 -11.62 -3.12 5.65
CA SER A 195 -10.99 -3.72 6.83
C SER A 195 -9.85 -2.83 7.32
N LEU A 196 -9.90 -2.41 8.59
CA LEU A 196 -8.77 -1.80 9.29
C LEU A 196 -7.71 -2.88 9.57
N THR A 197 -7.06 -3.39 8.53
CA THR A 197 -5.94 -4.31 8.71
C THR A 197 -4.71 -3.44 8.90
N ALA A 198 -4.18 -3.38 10.12
CA ALA A 198 -2.91 -2.72 10.41
C ALA A 198 -1.86 -3.22 9.41
N THR A 199 -1.40 -2.34 8.54
CA THR A 199 -0.28 -2.65 7.65
C THR A 199 0.94 -2.80 8.55
N THR A 200 1.48 -4.02 8.62
CA THR A 200 2.78 -4.27 9.26
C THR A 200 3.83 -3.50 8.49
N THR A 201 4.21 -2.33 8.99
CA THR A 201 5.48 -1.67 8.66
C THR A 201 6.58 -2.72 8.82
N GLY A 202 7.38 -2.91 7.78
CA GLY A 202 8.39 -3.97 7.72
C GLY A 202 9.19 -4.08 9.01
N THR A 203 9.05 -5.22 9.69
CA THR A 203 9.90 -5.60 10.80
C THR A 203 11.30 -5.80 10.24
N ILE A 204 12.23 -4.89 10.55
CA ILE A 204 13.65 -5.22 10.51
C ILE A 204 13.86 -6.37 11.49
N THR A 205 14.06 -7.58 10.98
CA THR A 205 14.56 -8.70 11.78
C THR A 205 15.93 -8.29 12.32
N PRO A 206 16.12 -8.09 13.63
CA PRO A 206 17.48 -8.08 14.15
C PRO A 206 18.02 -9.49 13.96
N THR A 207 18.97 -9.66 13.03
CA THR A 207 19.81 -10.85 12.98
C THR A 207 20.45 -11.01 14.37
N PRO A 208 20.25 -12.15 15.07
CA PRO A 208 21.00 -12.40 16.29
C PRO A 208 22.46 -12.64 15.90
N ASP A 209 23.31 -11.65 16.14
CA ASP A 209 24.76 -11.83 16.12
C ASP A 209 25.13 -12.69 17.33
N LEU A 210 25.65 -13.87 17.06
CA LEU A 210 25.93 -14.90 18.05
C LEU A 210 27.34 -14.69 18.59
N LEU A 211 27.54 -13.71 19.48
CA LEU A 211 28.74 -13.60 20.34
C LEU A 211 28.49 -12.61 21.49
N ALA A 212 27.84 -13.07 22.55
CA ALA A 212 27.90 -12.40 23.86
C ALA A 212 27.98 -13.45 24.97
N THR A 213 29.21 -13.66 25.44
CA THR A 213 29.56 -14.43 26.62
C THR A 213 28.80 -13.89 27.84
N ALA A 214 28.10 -14.80 28.52
CA ALA A 214 27.40 -14.52 29.76
C ALA A 214 28.37 -14.18 30.91
N VAL A 215 28.11 -13.08 31.60
CA VAL A 215 28.46 -12.92 33.02
C VAL A 215 27.14 -12.70 33.78
N ALA A 216 26.82 -13.67 34.63
CA ALA A 216 25.67 -13.64 35.51
C ALA A 216 25.90 -12.62 36.64
N GLY A 217 24.94 -11.73 36.85
CA GLY A 217 24.88 -10.84 38.00
C GLY A 217 23.41 -10.64 38.39
N ALA A 218 22.96 -11.44 39.34
CA ALA A 218 21.61 -11.46 39.87
C ALA A 218 21.27 -10.16 40.62
N LEU A 219 20.10 -9.57 40.37
CA LEU A 219 19.32 -8.85 41.38
C LEU A 219 17.82 -8.99 41.11
N SER A 220 17.14 -9.53 42.12
CA SER A 220 15.71 -9.67 42.34
C SER A 220 14.93 -8.35 42.33
N GLY A 221 13.71 -8.33 41.80
CA GLY A 221 12.77 -7.23 41.99
C GLY A 221 11.42 -7.42 41.28
N THR A 222 10.41 -7.78 42.05
CA THR A 222 8.97 -7.90 41.71
C THR A 222 8.27 -6.53 41.56
N ALA A 223 7.20 -6.52 40.73
CA ALA A 223 6.09 -5.56 40.67
C ALA A 223 6.45 -4.13 40.14
N THR A 224 5.65 -3.38 39.39
CA THR A 224 4.20 -3.34 39.15
C THR A 224 3.96 -2.43 37.92
N ALA A 225 3.00 -2.75 37.08
CA ALA A 225 2.51 -1.86 36.03
C ALA A 225 1.67 -0.72 36.65
N ASN A 226 1.82 0.52 36.15
CA ASN A 226 0.78 1.50 35.82
C ASN A 226 1.30 2.96 35.89
N ALA A 227 0.73 3.79 35.01
CA ALA A 227 0.76 5.27 34.95
C ALA A 227 1.90 5.95 34.15
N ALA A 228 1.65 6.15 32.86
CA ALA A 228 2.22 7.25 32.08
C ALA A 228 1.19 7.78 31.07
N ALA A 229 0.04 8.21 31.59
CA ALA A 229 -0.82 9.18 30.94
C ALA A 229 -0.80 10.43 31.82
N THR A 230 -0.73 11.61 31.20
CA THR A 230 -0.78 12.96 31.80
C THR A 230 0.58 13.59 32.13
N ALA A 231 1.29 14.09 31.11
CA ALA A 231 2.31 15.15 31.26
C ALA A 231 2.63 15.91 29.95
N LEU A 232 1.62 16.25 29.13
CA LEU A 232 1.82 17.18 27.99
C LEU A 232 0.77 18.32 27.96
N GLN A 233 0.37 18.82 29.14
CA GLN A 233 -0.42 20.04 29.27
C GLN A 233 0.26 21.02 30.24
N ALA A 234 1.55 21.28 30.03
CA ALA A 234 2.33 22.26 30.80
C ALA A 234 3.20 23.19 29.93
N ALA A 235 2.89 23.31 28.62
CA ALA A 235 3.65 24.15 27.69
C ALA A 235 2.81 25.23 26.98
N ILE A 236 1.63 25.58 27.50
CA ILE A 236 0.75 26.61 26.91
C ILE A 236 0.54 27.86 27.81
N ASP A 237 0.98 27.87 29.08
CA ASP A 237 0.70 28.98 30.02
C ASP A 237 1.89 29.93 30.29
N ALA A 238 2.92 29.97 29.44
CA ALA A 238 4.11 30.82 29.64
C ALA A 238 4.23 32.02 28.68
N THR A 239 3.12 32.55 28.19
CA THR A 239 3.09 33.83 27.45
C THR A 239 1.82 34.61 27.76
N GLY A 240 1.87 35.39 28.83
CA GLY A 240 0.87 36.43 29.06
C GLY A 240 0.77 36.85 30.51
N THR A 241 1.55 37.88 30.88
CA THR A 241 1.11 38.99 31.77
C THR A 241 2.29 39.94 32.02
N ALA A 242 2.34 41.03 31.25
CA ALA A 242 3.05 42.24 31.66
C ALA A 242 2.09 43.08 32.49
N THR A 243 2.48 43.33 33.75
CA THR A 243 1.71 44.01 34.78
C THR A 243 1.75 45.52 34.59
N ALA A 244 0.58 46.17 34.59
CA ALA A 244 0.40 47.60 34.76
C ALA A 244 -0.27 47.85 36.13
N LEU A 245 0.27 48.79 36.93
CA LEU A 245 -0.29 49.43 38.14
C LEU A 245 0.77 50.47 38.59
N GLY A 246 0.49 51.74 38.94
CA GLY A 246 -0.74 52.49 39.11
C GLY A 246 -0.43 53.99 39.33
N THR A 247 -1.48 54.80 39.24
CA THR A 247 -1.62 56.26 39.47
C THR A 247 -1.64 56.59 40.99
N PRO A 248 -1.83 57.84 41.49
CA PRO A 248 -2.72 58.94 41.05
C PRO A 248 -2.08 59.98 40.13
#